data_AF-A0A2M8S8C3-F1
#
_entry.id   AF-A0A2M8S8C3-F1
#
_cell.length_a   1.000
_cell.length_b   1.000
_cell.length_c   1.000
_cell.angle_alpha   90.00
_cell.angle_beta   90.00
_cell.angle_gamma   90.00
#
_symmetry.space_group_name_H-M   'P 1'
#
loop_
_entity.id
_entity.type
_entity.pdbx_description
1 polymer ?
#
loop_
_entity_poly.entity_id
_entity_poly.type
_entity_poly.pdbx_seq_one_letter_code
_entity_poly.pdbx_strand_id
1 'polypeptide(L)'
;MGSGNHLTFSSSYRPFKARMGKRQRHRIISGLYCIPDGDNTAMAFEVLTRFGYHSDAEAILSFEENKHFCTYHYEAHSSTSVNIHALGALRQAGYAPASSNMQKILTFLQKTKVNDSFWFDKWHLSPYYTTSHAVIASAGYTNDLIEKSIEWIINSQNPDGSWGYQIPTAEETAYCLQSLCIWKRRGGKVPNCTLQSARNWLSQHIEPPYPFLWIGKGLYTVELVIRSAIYSALLLAQES
;
A
#
# COMPACT_ATOMS: atom_id res chain seq x y z
N MET A 1 -13.40 61.28 -26.81
CA MET A 1 -14.59 60.73 -26.12
C MET A 1 -14.91 59.40 -26.78
N GLY A 2 -14.25 58.33 -26.32
CA GLY A 2 -14.39 56.99 -26.88
C GLY A 2 -15.45 56.22 -26.11
N SER A 3 -16.51 55.83 -26.80
CA SER A 3 -17.62 55.02 -26.31
C SER A 3 -17.14 53.63 -25.87
N GLY A 4 -17.42 53.27 -24.63
CA GLY A 4 -17.03 52.00 -24.02
C GLY A 4 -17.78 50.80 -24.58
N ASN A 5 -17.03 49.77 -24.95
CA ASN A 5 -17.54 48.42 -25.16
C ASN A 5 -17.57 47.67 -23.82
N HIS A 6 -18.73 47.68 -23.15
CA HIS A 6 -19.05 46.71 -22.12
C HIS A 6 -19.52 45.42 -22.80
N LEU A 7 -18.65 44.42 -22.90
CA LEU A 7 -19.04 43.05 -23.20
C LEU A 7 -19.54 42.40 -21.90
N THR A 8 -20.86 42.33 -21.76
CA THR A 8 -21.54 41.53 -20.74
C THR A 8 -21.43 40.05 -21.11
N PHE A 9 -20.63 39.27 -20.37
CA PHE A 9 -20.70 37.81 -20.41
C PHE A 9 -21.88 37.35 -19.54
N SER A 10 -22.92 36.80 -20.17
CA SER A 10 -24.02 36.17 -19.45
C SER A 10 -23.54 34.87 -18.80
N SER A 11 -23.53 34.83 -17.46
CA SER A 11 -23.39 33.61 -16.69
C SER A 11 -24.65 32.74 -16.87
N SER A 12 -24.57 31.74 -17.73
CA SER A 12 -25.55 30.65 -17.75
C SER A 12 -25.02 29.49 -16.90
N TYR A 13 -24.88 29.71 -15.59
CA TYR A 13 -24.80 28.63 -14.62
C TYR A 13 -26.16 27.92 -14.57
N ARG A 14 -26.25 26.72 -15.14
CA ARG A 14 -27.37 25.80 -14.85
C ARG A 14 -26.97 24.89 -13.70
N PRO A 15 -27.67 24.91 -12.56
CA PRO A 15 -27.40 23.95 -11.49
C PRO A 15 -27.83 22.55 -11.95
N PHE A 16 -26.91 21.59 -11.81
CA PHE A 16 -27.18 20.18 -12.06
C PHE A 16 -28.15 19.67 -10.97
N LYS A 17 -29.45 19.69 -11.25
CA LYS A 17 -30.46 19.04 -10.40
C LYS A 17 -30.30 17.53 -10.56
N ALA A 18 -29.72 16.88 -9.56
CA ALA A 18 -29.74 15.42 -9.43
C ALA A 18 -31.21 14.96 -9.34
N ARG A 19 -31.68 14.29 -10.39
CA ARG A 19 -33.00 13.67 -10.44
C ARG A 19 -32.91 12.40 -9.61
N MET A 20 -33.44 12.42 -8.38
CA MET A 20 -33.62 11.22 -7.57
C MET A 20 -34.66 10.31 -8.25
N GLY A 21 -34.15 9.41 -9.09
CA GLY A 21 -34.88 8.30 -9.69
C GLY A 21 -34.41 6.99 -9.06
N LYS A 22 -35.36 6.09 -8.81
CA LYS A 22 -35.26 4.79 -8.14
C LYS A 22 -33.93 4.05 -8.41
N ARG A 23 -33.34 3.48 -7.35
CA ARG A 23 -32.18 2.58 -7.34
C ARG A 23 -32.22 1.59 -8.51
N GLN A 24 -31.56 1.94 -9.61
CA GLN A 24 -31.07 1.00 -10.58
C GLN A 24 -29.58 0.87 -10.33
N ARG A 25 -29.15 -0.35 -9.98
CA ARG A 25 -27.74 -0.74 -9.96
C ARG A 25 -27.21 -0.53 -11.38
N HIS A 26 -26.61 0.62 -11.63
CA HIS A 26 -25.97 0.91 -12.90
C HIS A 26 -24.68 0.08 -12.96
N ARG A 27 -24.82 -1.15 -13.47
CA ARG A 27 -23.72 -1.90 -14.06
C ARG A 27 -23.32 -1.18 -15.35
N ILE A 28 -22.25 -0.41 -15.25
CA ILE A 28 -21.49 0.17 -16.36
C ILE A 28 -20.05 -0.18 -15.96
N ILE A 29 -19.41 -1.24 -16.45
CA ILE A 29 -18.82 -1.44 -17.78
C ILE A 29 -18.80 -2.96 -18.07
N SER A 30 -19.08 -3.38 -19.30
CA SER A 30 -18.97 -4.78 -19.73
C SER A 30 -17.51 -5.15 -20.08
N GLY A 31 -16.87 -6.02 -19.28
CA GLY A 31 -15.57 -6.60 -19.64
C GLY A 31 -14.83 -7.30 -18.50
N LEU A 32 -14.97 -8.63 -18.42
CA LEU A 32 -14.16 -9.62 -17.69
C LEU A 32 -14.53 -9.94 -16.23
N TYR A 33 -14.78 -11.22 -16.00
CA TYR A 33 -15.02 -11.87 -14.71
C TYR A 33 -13.76 -11.81 -13.82
N CYS A 34 -13.57 -10.74 -13.04
CA CYS A 34 -12.71 -10.81 -11.86
C CYS A 34 -13.55 -11.15 -10.65
N ILE A 35 -13.24 -12.27 -10.01
CA ILE A 35 -13.77 -12.59 -8.68
C ILE A 35 -13.17 -11.56 -7.72
N PRO A 36 -13.98 -10.81 -6.94
CA PRO A 36 -13.45 -9.90 -5.95
C PRO A 36 -12.49 -10.63 -4.99
N ASP A 37 -11.35 -10.03 -4.73
CA ASP A 37 -10.35 -10.55 -3.82
C ASP A 37 -10.12 -9.59 -2.65
N GLY A 38 -9.72 -10.15 -1.51
CA GLY A 38 -9.50 -9.41 -0.27
C GLY A 38 -8.36 -8.41 -0.37
N ASP A 39 -7.37 -8.65 -1.24
CA ASP A 39 -6.19 -7.79 -1.40
C ASP A 39 -6.57 -6.45 -2.04
N ASN A 40 -7.12 -6.54 -3.25
CA ASN A 40 -7.57 -5.38 -4.02
C ASN A 40 -8.70 -4.65 -3.30
N THR A 41 -9.59 -5.39 -2.62
CA THR A 41 -10.69 -4.79 -1.85
C THR A 41 -10.16 -3.97 -0.67
N ALA A 42 -9.18 -4.49 0.09
CA ALA A 42 -8.54 -3.77 1.19
C ALA A 42 -7.78 -2.52 0.70
N MET A 43 -6.96 -2.66 -0.34
CA MET A 43 -6.23 -1.53 -0.92
C MET A 43 -7.17 -0.45 -1.48
N ALA A 44 -8.20 -0.85 -2.23
CA ALA A 44 -9.17 0.09 -2.80
C ALA A 44 -9.92 0.85 -1.69
N PHE A 45 -10.33 0.15 -0.64
CA PHE A 45 -10.98 0.76 0.52
C PHE A 45 -10.06 1.83 1.16
N GLU A 46 -8.80 1.49 1.40
CA GLU A 46 -7.85 2.40 2.03
C GLU A 46 -7.63 3.65 1.19
N VAL A 47 -7.41 3.49 -0.12
CA VAL A 47 -7.24 4.60 -1.06
C VAL A 47 -8.49 5.47 -1.10
N LEU A 48 -9.69 4.89 -1.30
CA LEU A 48 -10.95 5.65 -1.35
C LEU A 48 -11.17 6.46 -0.08
N THR A 49 -10.94 5.84 1.09
CA THR A 49 -11.12 6.50 2.39
C THR A 49 -10.13 7.66 2.56
N ARG A 50 -8.86 7.51 2.14
CA ARG A 50 -7.86 8.59 2.18
C ARG A 50 -8.22 9.77 1.28
N PHE A 51 -8.97 9.54 0.20
CA PHE A 51 -9.48 10.59 -0.69
C PHE A 51 -10.86 11.14 -0.27
N GLY A 52 -11.35 10.80 0.92
CA GLY A 52 -12.59 11.32 1.48
C GLY A 52 -13.87 10.66 0.94
N TYR A 53 -13.75 9.52 0.24
CA TYR A 53 -14.90 8.71 -0.13
C TYR A 53 -15.28 7.78 1.00
N HIS A 54 -16.58 7.70 1.29
CA HIS A 54 -17.10 6.74 2.27
C HIS A 54 -17.25 5.36 1.61
N SER A 55 -16.54 4.37 2.14
CA SER A 55 -16.67 2.97 1.78
C SER A 55 -17.11 2.16 3.00
N ASP A 56 -17.86 1.09 2.78
CA ASP A 56 -18.36 0.23 3.85
C ASP A 56 -17.28 -0.78 4.26
N ALA A 57 -16.94 -0.82 5.55
CA ALA A 57 -15.96 -1.75 6.09
C ALA A 57 -16.41 -3.21 5.93
N GLU A 58 -17.71 -3.47 5.78
CA GLU A 58 -18.27 -4.79 5.46
C GLU A 58 -17.65 -5.41 4.20
N ALA A 59 -17.19 -4.59 3.25
CA ALA A 59 -16.49 -5.09 2.06
C ALA A 59 -15.14 -5.76 2.40
N ILE A 60 -14.48 -5.34 3.48
CA ILE A 60 -13.26 -5.97 3.98
C ILE A 60 -13.62 -7.17 4.85
N LEU A 61 -14.58 -6.98 5.75
CA LEU A 61 -15.03 -8.01 6.69
C LEU A 61 -15.61 -9.23 5.97
N SER A 62 -16.14 -9.09 4.76
CA SER A 62 -16.58 -10.24 3.97
C SER A 62 -15.48 -11.24 3.71
N PHE A 63 -14.19 -10.87 3.74
CA PHE A 63 -13.04 -11.76 3.55
C PHE A 63 -12.46 -12.30 4.86
N GLU A 64 -13.10 -12.05 5.99
CA GLU A 64 -12.65 -12.54 7.29
C GLU A 64 -12.92 -14.04 7.46
N GLU A 65 -11.87 -14.79 7.77
CA GLU A 65 -11.94 -16.20 8.14
C GLU A 65 -11.66 -16.40 9.63
N ASN A 66 -11.71 -17.64 10.12
CA ASN A 66 -11.49 -17.95 11.54
C ASN A 66 -10.15 -17.44 12.11
N LYS A 67 -9.08 -17.42 11.30
CA LYS A 67 -7.70 -17.13 11.77
C LYS A 67 -7.01 -15.98 11.05
N HIS A 68 -7.53 -15.52 9.92
CA HIS A 68 -6.90 -14.53 9.05
C HIS A 68 -7.96 -13.96 8.08
N PHE A 69 -7.56 -13.02 7.23
CA PHE A 69 -8.34 -12.58 6.07
C PHE A 69 -7.84 -13.31 4.81
N CYS A 70 -8.75 -13.86 4.02
CA CYS A 70 -8.41 -14.60 2.81
C CYS A 70 -8.31 -13.69 1.57
N THR A 71 -7.49 -14.07 0.60
CA THR A 71 -7.44 -13.44 -0.73
C THR A 71 -8.71 -13.78 -1.49
N TYR A 72 -9.03 -15.07 -1.56
CA TYR A 72 -10.26 -15.58 -2.16
C TYR A 72 -10.91 -16.54 -1.18
N HIS A 73 -12.25 -16.54 -1.18
CA HIS A 73 -12.99 -17.58 -0.47
C HIS A 73 -12.56 -18.97 -0.92
N TYR A 74 -12.39 -19.86 0.06
CA TYR A 74 -11.98 -21.25 -0.17
C TYR A 74 -10.57 -21.41 -0.78
N GLU A 75 -9.69 -20.42 -0.64
CA GLU A 75 -8.29 -20.58 -1.04
C GLU A 75 -7.54 -21.58 -0.15
N ALA A 76 -6.57 -22.29 -0.74
CA ALA A 76 -5.81 -23.31 -0.01
C ALA A 76 -4.77 -22.74 0.97
N HIS A 77 -4.16 -21.62 0.63
CA HIS A 77 -3.07 -21.02 1.39
C HIS A 77 -3.36 -19.54 1.64
N SER A 78 -3.12 -19.07 2.86
CA SER A 78 -3.29 -17.66 3.24
C SER A 78 -2.22 -16.76 2.60
N SER A 79 -2.54 -15.47 2.42
CA SER A 79 -1.58 -14.44 2.03
C SER A 79 -1.23 -13.53 3.19
N THR A 80 0.06 -13.24 3.36
CA THR A 80 0.54 -12.30 4.37
C THR A 80 0.24 -10.86 3.97
N SER A 81 0.45 -10.51 2.69
CA SER A 81 0.20 -9.16 2.17
C SER A 81 -1.29 -8.79 2.28
N VAL A 82 -2.21 -9.72 2.01
CA VAL A 82 -3.66 -9.50 2.20
C VAL A 82 -4.01 -9.12 3.63
N ASN A 83 -3.42 -9.80 4.61
CA ASN A 83 -3.66 -9.49 6.02
C ASN A 83 -3.06 -8.15 6.42
N ILE A 84 -1.92 -7.76 5.83
CA ILE A 84 -1.32 -6.45 6.00
C ILE A 84 -2.20 -5.34 5.40
N HIS A 85 -2.76 -5.55 4.20
CA HIS A 85 -3.67 -4.59 3.58
C HIS A 85 -4.98 -4.49 4.35
N ALA A 86 -5.52 -5.61 4.85
CA ALA A 86 -6.68 -5.61 5.74
C ALA A 86 -6.41 -4.83 7.03
N LEU A 87 -5.20 -4.95 7.62
CA LEU A 87 -4.77 -4.14 8.77
C LEU A 87 -4.81 -2.64 8.44
N GLY A 88 -4.24 -2.23 7.30
CA GLY A 88 -4.26 -0.84 6.83
C GLY A 88 -5.69 -0.31 6.63
N ALA A 89 -6.53 -1.08 5.94
CA ALA A 89 -7.92 -0.74 5.67
C ALA A 89 -8.75 -0.61 6.96
N LEU A 90 -8.69 -1.59 7.86
CA LEU A 90 -9.44 -1.57 9.12
C LEU A 90 -8.96 -0.46 10.06
N ARG A 91 -7.65 -0.17 10.08
CA ARG A 91 -7.09 0.98 10.81
C ARG A 91 -7.69 2.28 10.27
N GLN A 92 -7.74 2.41 8.94
CA GLN A 92 -8.29 3.59 8.27
C GLN A 92 -9.82 3.73 8.49
N ALA A 93 -10.51 2.60 8.70
CA ALA A 93 -11.92 2.55 9.09
C ALA A 93 -12.15 2.85 10.60
N GLY A 94 -11.10 3.06 11.39
CA GLY A 94 -11.19 3.42 12.81
C GLY A 94 -11.31 2.23 13.77
N TYR A 95 -11.05 1.01 13.31
CA TYR A 95 -11.00 -0.16 14.20
C TYR A 95 -9.81 -0.03 15.13
N ALA A 96 -9.99 -0.31 16.42
CA ALA A 96 -8.93 -0.29 17.43
C ALA A 96 -8.10 -1.58 17.42
N PRO A 97 -6.83 -1.57 17.87
CA PRO A 97 -5.98 -2.76 17.86
C PRO A 97 -6.58 -3.90 18.68
N ALA A 98 -7.33 -3.58 19.74
CA ALA A 98 -7.97 -4.54 20.62
C ALA A 98 -9.24 -5.19 20.05
N SER A 99 -9.75 -4.74 18.90
CA SER A 99 -10.91 -5.38 18.25
C SER A 99 -10.58 -6.81 17.80
N SER A 100 -11.57 -7.70 17.79
CA SER A 100 -11.39 -9.11 17.45
C SER A 100 -10.77 -9.32 16.06
N ASN A 101 -11.21 -8.54 15.07
CA ASN A 101 -10.73 -8.63 13.69
C ASN A 101 -9.25 -8.19 13.61
N MET A 102 -8.87 -7.12 14.33
CA MET A 102 -7.47 -6.66 14.40
C MET A 102 -6.58 -7.66 15.14
N GLN A 103 -7.00 -8.15 16.31
CA GLN A 103 -6.22 -9.14 17.07
C GLN A 103 -5.98 -10.43 16.28
N LYS A 104 -6.95 -10.83 15.46
CA LYS A 104 -6.81 -11.95 14.53
C LYS A 104 -5.68 -11.69 13.51
N ILE A 105 -5.69 -10.53 12.86
CA ILE A 105 -4.65 -10.14 11.91
C ILE A 105 -3.28 -10.07 12.60
N LEU A 106 -3.18 -9.39 13.74
CA LEU A 106 -1.92 -9.23 14.48
C LEU A 106 -1.35 -10.58 14.93
N THR A 107 -2.21 -11.48 15.42
CA THR A 107 -1.82 -12.85 15.79
C THR A 107 -1.33 -13.64 14.57
N PHE A 108 -2.01 -13.50 13.42
CA PHE A 108 -1.59 -14.14 12.18
C PHE A 108 -0.22 -13.63 11.72
N LEU A 109 -0.03 -12.32 11.67
CA LEU A 109 1.23 -11.71 11.26
C LEU A 109 2.39 -12.09 12.20
N GLN A 110 2.18 -12.14 13.50
CA GLN A 110 3.21 -12.59 14.44
C GLN A 110 3.61 -14.05 14.19
N LYS A 111 2.66 -14.93 13.82
CA LYS A 111 2.92 -16.36 13.58
C LYS A 111 3.61 -16.63 12.24
N THR A 112 3.38 -15.81 11.22
CA THR A 112 3.97 -16.00 9.88
C THR A 112 5.32 -15.29 9.72
N LYS A 113 5.75 -14.52 10.73
CA LYS A 113 7.01 -13.79 10.71
C LYS A 113 8.21 -14.74 10.71
N VAL A 114 9.12 -14.56 9.76
CA VAL A 114 10.33 -15.36 9.62
C VAL A 114 11.42 -14.79 10.50
N ASN A 115 11.98 -15.63 11.37
CA ASN A 115 13.04 -15.27 12.34
C ASN A 115 12.69 -14.01 13.14
N ASP A 116 11.40 -13.79 13.42
CA ASP A 116 10.85 -12.62 14.08
C ASP A 116 11.25 -11.26 13.43
N SER A 117 11.66 -11.28 12.16
CA SER A 117 12.30 -10.14 11.48
C SER A 117 11.52 -9.68 10.27
N PHE A 118 11.15 -10.56 9.34
CA PHE A 118 10.53 -10.17 8.06
C PHE A 118 9.45 -11.16 7.64
N TRP A 119 8.73 -10.85 6.55
CA TRP A 119 7.68 -11.70 6.02
C TRP A 119 7.89 -12.01 4.55
N PHE A 120 7.44 -13.21 4.15
CA PHE A 120 7.17 -13.53 2.76
C PHE A 120 5.67 -13.47 2.48
N ASP A 121 5.35 -13.32 1.20
CA ASP A 121 4.01 -13.48 0.69
C ASP A 121 4.03 -14.36 -0.56
N LYS A 122 2.88 -14.93 -0.91
CA LYS A 122 2.72 -15.77 -2.09
C LYS A 122 2.52 -14.98 -3.39
N TRP A 123 2.30 -13.66 -3.33
CA TRP A 123 2.07 -12.81 -4.51
C TRP A 123 3.32 -12.03 -4.93
N HIS A 124 4.38 -12.00 -4.11
CA HIS A 124 5.61 -11.26 -4.39
C HIS A 124 6.85 -12.00 -3.84
N LEU A 125 7.89 -12.15 -4.67
CA LEU A 125 9.11 -12.90 -4.30
C LEU A 125 9.94 -12.20 -3.21
N SER A 126 9.94 -10.87 -3.22
CA SER A 126 10.75 -10.11 -2.27
C SER A 126 10.11 -10.04 -0.88
N PRO A 127 10.86 -10.35 0.19
CA PRO A 127 10.42 -10.06 1.56
C PRO A 127 10.38 -8.56 1.85
N TYR A 128 11.07 -7.72 1.07
CA TYR A 128 11.04 -6.26 1.24
C TYR A 128 9.68 -5.66 0.89
N TYR A 129 8.96 -6.22 -0.09
CA TYR A 129 7.58 -5.81 -0.39
C TYR A 129 6.68 -6.02 0.83
N THR A 130 6.56 -7.27 1.28
CA THR A 130 5.66 -7.65 2.37
C THR A 130 6.04 -6.95 3.67
N THR A 131 7.33 -6.89 3.99
CA THR A 131 7.79 -6.29 5.25
C THR A 131 7.65 -4.77 5.25
N SER A 132 7.92 -4.10 4.13
CA SER A 132 7.71 -2.66 4.02
C SER A 132 6.23 -2.29 4.13
N HIS A 133 5.35 -3.06 3.49
CA HIS A 133 3.90 -2.85 3.63
C HIS A 133 3.43 -3.09 5.08
N ALA A 134 3.99 -4.10 5.78
CA ALA A 134 3.69 -4.33 7.19
C ALA A 134 4.08 -3.13 8.07
N VAL A 135 5.26 -2.55 7.83
CA VAL A 135 5.72 -1.31 8.49
C VAL A 135 4.74 -0.17 8.20
N ILE A 136 4.37 0.05 6.94
CA ILE A 136 3.48 1.14 6.52
C ILE A 136 2.11 1.04 7.21
N ALA A 137 1.52 -0.16 7.24
CA ALA A 137 0.23 -0.40 7.88
C ALA A 137 0.29 -0.24 9.41
N SER A 138 1.42 -0.61 10.03
CA SER A 138 1.57 -0.71 11.49
C SER A 138 2.17 0.54 12.16
N ALA A 139 2.92 1.38 11.44
CA ALA A 139 3.67 2.48 12.03
C ALA A 139 2.75 3.49 12.76
N GLY A 140 3.09 3.78 14.02
CA GLY A 140 2.33 4.64 14.91
C GLY A 140 1.00 4.03 15.37
N TYR A 141 0.87 2.71 15.30
CA TYR A 141 -0.37 2.01 15.62
C TYR A 141 -0.12 0.68 16.35
N THR A 142 0.68 -0.21 15.76
CA THR A 142 1.08 -1.51 16.32
C THR A 142 2.59 -1.68 16.19
N ASN A 143 3.34 -0.79 16.84
CA ASN A 143 4.80 -0.69 16.68
C ASN A 143 5.53 -1.97 17.08
N ASP A 144 5.12 -2.63 18.17
CA ASP A 144 5.76 -3.85 18.67
C ASP A 144 5.85 -4.96 17.61
N LEU A 145 4.88 -5.01 16.68
CA LEU A 145 4.87 -5.98 15.57
C LEU A 145 6.05 -5.77 14.60
N ILE A 146 6.51 -4.53 14.41
CA ILE A 146 7.41 -4.13 13.32
C ILE A 146 8.78 -3.62 13.78
N GLU A 147 9.06 -3.50 15.08
CA GLU A 147 10.36 -3.00 15.59
C GLU A 147 11.55 -3.77 15.02
N LYS A 148 11.56 -5.10 15.18
CA LYS A 148 12.61 -5.97 14.61
C LYS A 148 12.66 -5.96 13.08
N SER A 149 11.54 -5.61 12.44
CA SER A 149 11.46 -5.51 10.98
C SER A 149 12.11 -4.25 10.46
N ILE A 150 12.00 -3.14 11.19
CA ILE A 150 12.75 -1.92 10.90
C ILE A 150 14.25 -2.18 11.05
N GLU A 151 14.66 -2.82 12.13
CA GLU A 151 16.07 -3.19 12.34
C GLU A 151 16.60 -4.07 11.21
N TRP A 152 15.81 -5.07 10.79
CA TRP A 152 16.16 -5.92 9.66
C TRP A 152 16.33 -5.12 8.37
N ILE A 153 15.40 -4.21 8.03
CA ILE A 153 15.51 -3.35 6.84
C ILE A 153 16.78 -2.49 6.92
N ILE A 154 17.05 -1.84 8.06
CA ILE A 154 18.25 -0.99 8.21
C ILE A 154 19.52 -1.81 8.06
N ASN A 155 19.59 -2.98 8.69
CA ASN A 155 20.79 -3.83 8.72
C ASN A 155 21.05 -4.57 7.40
N SER A 156 20.04 -4.73 6.55
CA SER A 156 20.16 -5.41 5.26
C SER A 156 20.39 -4.46 4.08
N GLN A 157 20.62 -3.17 4.35
CA GLN A 157 20.98 -2.20 3.31
C GLN A 157 22.35 -2.54 2.71
N ASN A 158 22.44 -2.53 1.39
CA ASN A 158 23.71 -2.72 0.69
C ASN A 158 24.64 -1.50 0.89
N PRO A 159 25.97 -1.67 0.73
CA PRO A 159 26.93 -0.57 0.90
C PRO A 159 26.68 0.64 -0.03
N ASP A 160 26.05 0.44 -1.17
CA ASP A 160 25.68 1.50 -2.13
C ASP A 160 24.35 2.22 -1.79
N GLY A 161 23.67 1.78 -0.73
CA GLY A 161 22.40 2.33 -0.26
C GLY A 161 21.15 1.60 -0.77
N SER A 162 21.31 0.64 -1.70
CA SER A 162 20.19 -0.12 -2.27
C SER A 162 19.68 -1.23 -1.35
N TRP A 163 18.51 -1.77 -1.69
CA TRP A 163 18.03 -3.06 -1.20
C TRP A 163 17.73 -4.00 -2.36
N GLY A 164 17.81 -5.29 -2.07
CA GLY A 164 17.54 -6.35 -3.01
C GLY A 164 17.68 -7.72 -2.36
N TYR A 165 16.68 -8.59 -2.50
CA TYR A 165 16.72 -9.90 -1.83
C TYR A 165 17.71 -10.86 -2.48
N GLN A 166 17.86 -10.76 -3.80
CA GLN A 166 18.85 -11.51 -4.58
C GLN A 166 19.89 -10.58 -5.21
N ILE A 167 19.42 -9.49 -5.80
CA ILE A 167 20.21 -8.44 -6.42
C ILE A 167 19.58 -7.09 -6.08
N PRO A 168 20.34 -5.98 -6.01
CA PRO A 168 19.77 -4.64 -5.86
C PRO A 168 18.68 -4.35 -6.89
N THR A 169 17.53 -3.83 -6.45
CA THR A 169 16.46 -3.42 -7.35
C THR A 169 15.86 -2.07 -6.95
N ALA A 170 15.39 -1.31 -7.95
CA ALA A 170 14.67 -0.05 -7.73
C ALA A 170 13.37 -0.27 -6.96
N GLU A 171 12.65 -1.37 -7.26
CA GLU A 171 11.41 -1.75 -6.60
C GLU A 171 11.61 -2.00 -5.10
N GLU A 172 12.56 -2.87 -4.73
CA GLU A 172 12.80 -3.21 -3.32
C GLU A 172 13.39 -2.02 -2.55
N THR A 173 14.29 -1.26 -3.18
CA THR A 173 14.83 -0.02 -2.60
C THR A 173 13.74 1.00 -2.34
N ALA A 174 12.77 1.14 -3.25
CA ALA A 174 11.63 2.03 -3.07
C ALA A 174 10.76 1.61 -1.88
N TYR A 175 10.42 0.32 -1.75
CA TYR A 175 9.64 -0.18 -0.61
C TYR A 175 10.33 0.08 0.73
N CYS A 176 11.62 -0.24 0.84
CA CYS A 176 12.41 0.01 2.05
C CYS A 176 12.48 1.51 2.39
N LEU A 177 12.76 2.36 1.39
CA LEU A 177 12.85 3.80 1.60
C LEU A 177 11.51 4.40 2.04
N GLN A 178 10.39 3.99 1.42
CA GLN A 178 9.05 4.42 1.83
C GLN A 178 8.75 4.05 3.27
N SER A 179 8.96 2.78 3.64
CA SER A 179 8.62 2.27 4.95
C SER A 179 9.46 2.93 6.05
N LEU A 180 10.75 3.14 5.83
CA LEU A 180 11.62 3.86 6.76
C LEU A 180 11.24 5.35 6.88
N CYS A 181 10.89 6.03 5.79
CA CYS A 181 10.40 7.42 5.85
C CYS A 181 9.10 7.51 6.66
N ILE A 182 8.15 6.60 6.43
CA ILE A 182 6.88 6.55 7.16
C ILE A 182 7.11 6.25 8.64
N TRP A 183 7.99 5.31 8.97
CA TRP A 183 8.39 5.02 10.34
C TRP A 183 8.98 6.26 11.03
N LYS A 184 9.92 6.96 10.37
CA LYS A 184 10.52 8.20 10.88
C LYS A 184 9.48 9.29 11.15
N ARG A 185 8.53 9.50 10.22
CA ARG A 185 7.43 10.48 10.39
C ARG A 185 6.51 10.17 11.57
N ARG A 186 6.43 8.91 12.00
CA ARG A 186 5.66 8.47 13.16
C ARG A 186 6.47 8.47 14.46
N GLY A 187 7.65 9.10 14.47
CA GLY A 187 8.52 9.22 15.64
C GLY A 187 9.55 8.10 15.77
N GLY A 188 9.62 7.19 14.79
CA GLY A 188 10.63 6.15 14.71
C GLY A 188 12.03 6.70 14.47
N LYS A 189 13.05 5.96 14.93
CA LYS A 189 14.46 6.31 14.69
C LYS A 189 14.98 5.60 13.44
N VAL A 190 15.53 6.36 12.51
CA VAL A 190 16.23 5.87 11.31
C VAL A 190 17.49 6.72 11.11
N PRO A 191 18.66 6.11 10.88
CA PRO A 191 19.87 6.86 10.53
C PRO A 191 19.66 7.71 9.26
N ASN A 192 20.02 8.99 9.30
CA ASN A 192 19.86 9.87 8.12
C ASN A 192 20.71 9.39 6.93
N CYS A 193 21.87 8.81 7.18
CA CYS A 193 22.72 8.24 6.13
C CYS A 193 22.01 7.13 5.35
N THR A 194 21.25 6.25 6.03
CA THR A 194 20.46 5.18 5.42
C THR A 194 19.45 5.73 4.41
N LEU A 195 18.71 6.78 4.78
CA LEU A 195 17.73 7.42 3.89
C LEU A 195 18.41 8.14 2.72
N GLN A 196 19.51 8.84 2.98
CA GLN A 196 20.22 9.63 1.97
C GLN A 196 20.91 8.74 0.93
N SER A 197 21.60 7.68 1.34
CA SER A 197 22.26 6.74 0.42
C SER A 197 21.23 6.04 -0.48
N ALA A 198 20.14 5.56 0.11
CA ALA A 198 19.04 4.94 -0.61
C ALA A 198 18.41 5.87 -1.64
N ARG A 199 18.12 7.12 -1.26
CA ARG A 199 17.58 8.13 -2.17
C ARG A 199 18.55 8.42 -3.32
N ASN A 200 19.84 8.59 -3.02
CA ASN A 200 20.86 8.86 -4.02
C ASN A 200 20.94 7.71 -5.04
N TRP A 201 21.01 6.47 -4.56
CA TRP A 201 21.02 5.29 -5.41
C TRP A 201 19.75 5.19 -6.25
N LEU A 202 18.57 5.29 -5.61
CA LEU A 202 17.28 5.14 -6.28
C LEU A 202 17.07 6.19 -7.37
N SER A 203 17.50 7.44 -7.15
CA SER A 203 17.39 8.52 -8.14
C SER A 203 18.16 8.26 -9.44
N GLN A 204 19.15 7.37 -9.41
CA GLN A 204 19.96 6.98 -10.57
C GLN A 204 19.46 5.70 -11.24
N HIS A 205 18.52 4.99 -10.62
CA HIS A 205 18.02 3.68 -11.06
C HIS A 205 16.50 3.68 -11.25
N ILE A 206 15.92 4.82 -11.65
CA ILE A 206 14.47 4.98 -11.81
C ILE A 206 13.91 4.41 -13.12
N GLU A 207 14.77 4.02 -14.06
CA GLU A 207 14.36 3.62 -15.41
C GLU A 207 14.27 2.08 -15.53
N PRO A 208 13.33 1.56 -16.35
CA PRO A 208 13.24 0.13 -16.67
C PRO A 208 14.45 -0.36 -17.49
N PRO A 209 14.66 -1.68 -17.63
CA PRO A 209 13.77 -2.78 -17.25
C PRO A 209 13.80 -3.12 -15.76
N TYR A 210 12.64 -3.45 -15.20
CA TYR A 210 12.52 -3.96 -13.82
C TYR A 210 12.50 -5.49 -13.78
N PRO A 211 13.12 -6.12 -12.77
CA PRO A 211 13.03 -7.57 -12.56
C PRO A 211 11.60 -8.08 -12.36
N PHE A 212 11.39 -9.37 -12.61
CA PHE A 212 10.09 -10.02 -12.44
C PHE A 212 9.94 -10.55 -11.01
N LEU A 213 9.40 -9.72 -10.12
CA LEU A 213 9.22 -10.05 -8.70
C LEU A 213 7.79 -10.45 -8.33
N TRP A 214 6.81 -10.19 -9.19
CA TRP A 214 5.40 -10.49 -8.93
C TRP A 214 5.07 -11.91 -9.37
N ILE A 215 4.24 -12.61 -8.58
CA ILE A 215 3.94 -14.03 -8.75
C ILE A 215 2.52 -14.20 -9.31
N GLY A 216 2.42 -14.80 -10.50
CA GLY A 216 1.16 -15.20 -11.13
C GLY A 216 1.24 -16.66 -11.59
N LYS A 217 0.86 -16.94 -12.84
CA LYS A 217 1.19 -18.25 -13.46
C LYS A 217 2.70 -18.44 -13.69
N GLY A 218 3.41 -17.33 -13.84
CA GLY A 218 4.86 -17.22 -13.83
C GLY A 218 5.24 -15.90 -13.17
N LEU A 219 6.53 -15.57 -13.18
CA LEU A 219 7.00 -14.28 -12.69
C LEU A 219 6.68 -13.19 -13.71
N TYR A 220 6.25 -12.02 -13.23
CA TYR A 220 5.95 -10.86 -14.05
C TYR A 220 6.36 -9.54 -13.36
N THR A 221 6.25 -8.44 -14.10
CA THR A 221 6.50 -7.09 -13.61
C THR A 221 5.27 -6.20 -13.84
N VAL A 222 5.09 -5.21 -12.97
CA VAL A 222 4.01 -4.22 -13.03
C VAL A 222 4.61 -2.82 -13.06
N GLU A 223 5.09 -2.42 -14.23
CA GLU A 223 5.89 -1.20 -14.40
C GLU A 223 5.27 0.05 -13.76
N LEU A 224 3.95 0.26 -13.93
CA LEU A 224 3.27 1.44 -13.36
C LEU A 224 3.23 1.41 -11.82
N VAL A 225 3.05 0.23 -11.21
CA VAL A 225 3.06 0.08 -9.75
C VAL A 225 4.47 0.35 -9.22
N ILE A 226 5.49 -0.21 -9.88
CA ILE A 226 6.88 -0.03 -9.51
C ILE A 226 7.28 1.44 -9.61
N ARG A 227 6.97 2.10 -10.73
CA ARG A 227 7.23 3.54 -10.91
C ARG A 227 6.52 4.39 -9.87
N SER A 228 5.26 4.07 -9.57
CA SER A 228 4.51 4.74 -8.49
C SER A 228 5.23 4.60 -7.14
N ALA A 229 5.73 3.40 -6.83
CA ALA A 229 6.49 3.16 -5.61
C ALA A 229 7.79 3.99 -5.59
N ILE A 230 8.56 3.99 -6.68
CA ILE A 230 9.80 4.76 -6.83
C ILE A 230 9.55 6.26 -6.60
N TYR A 231 8.58 6.87 -7.30
CA TYR A 231 8.30 8.29 -7.15
C TYR A 231 7.81 8.64 -5.75
N SER A 232 6.93 7.83 -5.17
CA SER A 232 6.48 8.00 -3.78
C SER A 232 7.65 7.93 -2.79
N ALA A 233 8.57 6.98 -2.97
CA ALA A 233 9.76 6.85 -2.11
C ALA A 233 10.65 8.10 -2.17
N LEU A 234 10.92 8.60 -3.38
CA LEU A 234 11.75 9.77 -3.60
C LEU A 234 11.13 11.05 -3.03
N LEU A 235 9.81 11.22 -3.17
CA LEU A 235 9.06 12.33 -2.57
C LEU A 235 9.08 12.25 -1.05
N LEU A 236 8.83 11.07 -0.47
CA LEU A 236 8.86 10.90 0.98
C LEU A 236 10.23 11.24 1.57
N ALA A 237 11.31 10.84 0.89
CA ALA A 237 12.69 11.11 1.28
C ALA A 237 13.15 12.55 0.99
N GLN A 238 12.36 13.37 0.29
CA GLN A 238 12.57 14.82 0.17
C GLN A 238 12.12 15.58 1.40
N GLU A 239 11.07 15.10 2.04
CA GLU A 239 10.44 15.74 3.19
C GLU A 239 10.94 15.19 4.54
N SER A 240 11.85 14.19 4.53
CA SER A 240 12.29 13.43 5.72
C SER A 240 13.63 13.86 6.28
#